data_AF-A0A9D4FLS4-F1
#
_entry.id   AF-A0A9D4FLS4-F1
#
_cell.length_a   1.000
_cell.length_b   1.000
_cell.length_c   1.000
_cell.angle_alpha   90.00
_cell.angle_beta   90.00
_cell.angle_gamma   90.00
#
_symmetry.space_group_name_H-M   'P 1'
#
loop_
_entity.id
_entity.type
_entity.pdbx_description
1 polymer ?
#
loop_
_entity_poly.entity_id
_entity_poly.type
_entity_poly.pdbx_seq_one_letter_code
_entity_poly.pdbx_strand_id
1 'polypeptide(L)' 'MVSTDNTSVVAYIQKQGGTHSHSLYLETMQLLVLCKSLNVSLLSKHIPGRLNALADGLSRNYQLLPSEWTLH' A
#
# COMPACT_ATOMS: atom_id res chain seq x y z
N MET A 1 2.53 -12.81 -1.25
CA MET A 1 2.84 -11.76 -2.25
C MET A 1 1.82 -10.65 -2.09
N VAL A 2 2.28 -9.39 -1.98
CA VAL A 2 1.45 -8.20 -1.79
C VAL A 2 1.47 -7.38 -3.07
N SER A 3 0.30 -6.95 -3.54
CA SER A 3 0.17 -6.10 -4.72
C SER A 3 -0.35 -4.73 -4.30
N THR A 4 0.25 -3.67 -4.83
CA THR A 4 -0.15 -2.29 -4.55
C THR A 4 0.10 -1.43 -5.79
N ASP A 5 -0.68 -0.37 -5.95
CA ASP A 5 -0.50 0.66 -6.96
C ASP A 5 0.48 1.77 -6.54
N ASN A 6 0.88 1.80 -5.27
CA ASN A 6 1.82 2.78 -4.78
C ASN A 6 3.27 2.31 -4.97
N THR A 7 3.95 2.91 -5.95
CA THR A 7 5.35 2.61 -6.28
C THR A 7 6.32 2.88 -5.12
N SER A 8 6.04 3.88 -4.27
CA SER A 8 6.86 4.17 -3.09
C SER A 8 6.78 3.02 -2.08
N VAL A 9 5.59 2.48 -1.83
CA VAL A 9 5.39 1.33 -0.92
C VAL A 9 6.10 0.10 -1.46
N VAL A 10 5.99 -0.16 -2.77
CA VAL A 10 6.72 -1.27 -3.43
C VAL A 10 8.22 -1.13 -3.20
N ALA A 11 8.77 0.06 -3.44
CA ALA A 11 10.20 0.33 -3.28
C ALA A 11 10.66 0.16 -1.84
N TYR A 12 9.88 0.64 -0.87
CA TYR A 12 10.18 0.50 0.56
C TYR A 12 10.18 -0.97 0.99
N ILE A 13 9.21 -1.77 0.56
CA ILE A 13 9.18 -3.21 0.86
C ILE A 13 10.37 -3.93 0.21
N GLN A 14 10.66 -3.66 -1.06
CA GLN A 14 11.76 -4.32 -1.78
C GLN A 14 13.13 -3.98 -1.20
N LYS A 15 13.32 -2.72 -0.80
CA LYS A 15 14.58 -2.24 -0.21
C LYS A 15 14.63 -2.41 1.30
N GLN A 16 13.57 -2.94 1.91
CA GLN A 16 13.39 -3.07 3.36
C GLN A 16 13.58 -1.72 4.10
N GLY A 17 13.13 -0.64 3.48
CA GLY A 17 13.22 0.72 4.00
C GLY A 17 13.48 1.77 2.92
N GLY A 18 13.74 2.99 3.37
CA GLY A 18 14.05 4.13 2.52
C GLY A 18 14.25 5.41 3.33
N THR A 19 14.89 6.40 2.74
CA THR A 19 15.29 7.65 3.42
C THR A 19 14.36 8.83 3.13
N HIS A 20 13.44 8.68 2.17
CA HIS A 20 12.63 9.80 1.67
C HIS A 20 11.48 10.19 2.62
N SER A 21 10.94 9.22 3.35
CA SER A 21 9.90 9.40 4.35
C SER A 21 10.19 8.55 5.58
N HIS A 22 10.34 9.22 6.73
CA HIS A 22 10.59 8.57 8.01
C HIS A 22 9.37 7.79 8.51
N SER A 23 8.16 8.33 8.34
CA SER A 23 6.93 7.62 8.72
C SER A 23 6.78 6.32 7.92
N LEU A 24 7.01 6.38 6.60
CA LEU A 24 6.93 5.18 5.76
C LEU A 24 8.00 4.15 6.11
N TYR A 25 9.18 4.59 6.55
CA TYR A 25 10.24 3.71 7.05
C TYR A 25 9.81 2.97 8.32
N LEU A 26 9.23 3.69 9.30
CA LEU A 26 8.76 3.09 10.54
C LEU A 26 7.68 2.02 10.30
N GLU A 27 6.69 2.33 9.46
CA GLU A 27 5.64 1.38 9.07
C GLU A 27 6.22 0.14 8.37
N THR A 28 7.17 0.36 7.44
CA THR A 28 7.84 -0.75 6.74
C THR A 28 8.62 -1.64 7.73
N MET A 29 9.28 -1.03 8.72
CA MET A 29 10.02 -1.76 9.75
C MET A 29 9.08 -2.62 10.61
N GLN A 30 7.96 -2.06 11.07
CA GLN A 30 6.95 -2.81 11.84
C GLN A 30 6.40 -4.00 11.04
N LEU A 31 6.12 -3.77 9.76
CA LEU A 31 5.63 -4.80 8.85
C LEU A 31 6.66 -5.94 8.68
N LEU A 32 7.94 -5.61 8.48
CA LEU A 32 9.00 -6.62 8.34
C LEU A 32 9.24 -7.42 9.64
N VAL A 33 9.15 -6.77 10.80
CA VAL A 33 9.24 -7.44 12.11
C VAL A 33 8.07 -8.41 12.28
N LEU A 34 6.86 -8.02 11.89
CA LEU A 34 5.70 -8.92 11.89
C LEU A 34 5.89 -10.10 10.92
N CYS A 35 6.39 -9.86 9.71
CA CYS A 35 6.69 -10.95 8.78
C CYS A 35 7.72 -11.93 9.37
N LYS A 36 8.73 -11.41 10.07
CA LYS A 36 9.74 -12.23 10.75
C LYS A 36 9.14 -13.06 11.88
N SER A 37 8.24 -12.49 12.70
CA SER A 37 7.60 -13.24 13.80
C SER A 37 6.66 -14.34 13.28
N LEU A 38 6.02 -14.11 12.13
CA LEU A 38 5.17 -15.09 11.45
C LEU A 38 5.95 -16.08 10.57
N ASN A 39 7.27 -15.89 10.44
CA ASN A 39 8.15 -16.67 9.56
C ASN A 39 7.68 -16.68 8.09
N VAL A 40 7.20 -15.53 7.59
CA VAL A 40 6.68 -15.35 6.23
C VAL A 40 7.65 -14.50 5.41
N SER A 41 7.90 -14.91 4.17
CA SER A 41 8.63 -14.10 3.19
C SER A 41 7.67 -13.16 2.46
N LEU A 42 7.98 -11.86 2.51
CA LEU A 42 7.20 -10.82 1.87
C LEU A 42 7.77 -10.47 0.49
N LEU A 43 6.91 -10.45 -0.52
CA LEU A 43 7.23 -10.01 -1.88
C LEU A 43 6.21 -8.96 -2.30
N SER A 44 6.66 -7.80 -2.79
CA SER A 44 5.78 -6.75 -3.31
C SER A 44 5.83 -6.67 -4.84
N LYS A 45 4.67 -6.40 -5.45
CA LYS A 45 4.52 -6.14 -6.88
C LYS A 45 3.67 -4.89 -7.11
N HIS A 46 4.17 -4.03 -8.00
CA HIS A 46 3.39 -2.90 -8.47
C HIS A 46 2.29 -3.38 -9.44
N ILE A 47 1.06 -2.91 -9.25
CA ILE A 47 -0.05 -3.10 -10.17
C ILE A 47 -0.66 -1.74 -10.56
N PRO A 48 -1.10 -1.52 -11.80
CA PRO A 48 -1.81 -0.28 -12.15
C PRO A 48 -3.05 -0.07 -11.27
N GLY A 49 -3.35 1.17 -10.89
CA GLY A 49 -4.50 1.51 -10.03
C GLY A 49 -5.85 0.97 -10.54
N ARG A 50 -6.02 0.85 -11.87
CA ARG A 50 -7.21 0.18 -12.46
C ARG A 50 -7.39 -1.27 -11.97
N LEU A 51 -6.30 -1.99 -11.71
CA LEU A 51 -6.34 -3.34 -11.14
C LEU A 51 -6.47 -3.34 -9.62
N ASN A 52 -6.14 -2.22 -8.95
CA ASN A 52 -6.30 -2.03 -7.51
C ASN A 52 -7.70 -1.53 -7.11
N ALA A 53 -8.63 -1.41 -8.07
CA ALA A 53 -9.97 -0.85 -7.85
C ALA A 53 -10.77 -1.53 -6.73
N LEU A 54 -10.55 -2.83 -6.49
CA LEU A 54 -11.18 -3.55 -5.38
C LEU A 54 -10.64 -3.06 -4.02
N ALA A 55 -9.33 -2.92 -3.87
CA ALA A 55 -8.73 -2.41 -2.63
C ALA A 55 -9.09 -0.94 -2.41
N ASP A 56 -9.11 -0.13 -3.47
CA ASP A 56 -9.56 1.26 -3.42
C ASP A 56 -11.04 1.36 -3.03
N GLY A 57 -11.90 0.51 -3.57
CA GLY A 57 -13.32 0.46 -3.20
C GLY A 57 -13.52 0.06 -1.74
N LEU A 58 -12.82 -0.98 -1.28
CA LEU A 58 -12.92 -1.48 0.09
C LEU A 58 -12.32 -0.52 1.12
N SER A 59 -11.23 0.18 0.79
CA SER A 59 -10.66 1.22 1.66
C SER A 59 -11.59 2.43 1.81
N ARG A 60 -12.51 2.62 0.86
CA ARG A 60 -13.53 3.67 0.85
C ARG A 60 -14.87 3.25 1.46
N ASN A 61 -15.01 2.06 2.05
CA ASN A 61 -16.28 1.46 2.54
C ASN A 61 -17.10 2.30 3.54
N TYR A 62 -16.68 3.52 3.89
CA TYR A 62 -17.43 4.47 4.72
C TYR A 62 -17.34 5.94 4.24
N GLN A 63 -16.70 6.22 3.11
CA GLN A 63 -16.80 7.52 2.46
C GLN A 63 -17.99 7.48 1.52
N LEU A 64 -19.08 8.14 1.92
CA LEU A 64 -20.22 8.49 1.06
C LEU A 64 -19.71 8.71 -0.37
N LEU A 65 -20.18 7.90 -1.32
CA LEU A 65 -19.88 8.12 -2.73
C LEU A 65 -20.21 9.58 -3.02
N PRO A 66 -19.26 10.40 -3.49
CA PRO A 66 -19.62 11.69 -4.03
C PRO A 66 -20.34 11.41 -5.35
N SER A 67 -21.66 11.31 -5.29
CA SER A 67 -22.54 11.59 -6.43
C SER A 67 -22.53 13.07 -6.81
N GLU A 68 -21.59 13.88 -6.31
CA GLU A 68 -21.69 15.34 -6.23
C GLU A 68 -20.45 16.06 -6.80
N TRP A 69 -19.73 15.48 -7.77
CA TRP A 69 -18.79 16.26 -8.58
C TRP A 69 -19.17 16.17 -10.04
N THR A 70 -20.19 16.95 -10.41
CA THR A 70 -20.41 17.37 -11.80
C THR A 70 -19.65 18.67 -12.03
N LEU A 71 -18.78 18.68 -13.03
CA LEU A 71 -18.20 19.91 -13.56
C LEU A 71 -19.31 20.65 -14.33
N HIS A 72 -19.80 21.76 -13.80
CA HIS A 72 -20.67 22.68 -14.54
C HIS A 72 -19.85 23.55 -15.49
#